data_AF-A0A540X247-F1
#
_entry.id   AF-A0A540X247-F1
#
_cell.length_a   1.000
_cell.length_b   1.000
_cell.length_c   1.000
_cell.angle_alpha   90.00
_cell.angle_beta   90.00
_cell.angle_gamma   90.00
#
_symmetry.space_group_name_H-M   'P 1'
#
loop_
_entity.id
_entity.type
_entity.pdbx_description
1 polymer ?
#
loop_
_entity_poly.entity_id
_entity_poly.type
_entity_poly.pdbx_seq_one_letter_code
_entity_poly.pdbx_strand_id
1 'polypeptide(L)'
;MYWGLEEFLYCEAFKELRLPQLPFRRKFSSPDDADAAAAFRSGVVSALAVEKGFERIPPVEHCALYERGDAALLLYRHPIQPTFSFVLGCDDSAEMAQLAQEFETRTGLRSIVTR
;
A
#
# COMPACT_ATOMS: atom_id res chain seq x y z
N MET A 1 25.17 4.61 10.85
CA MET A 1 24.68 4.24 9.51
C MET A 1 23.20 4.60 9.49
N TYR A 2 22.70 5.21 8.41
CA TYR A 2 21.36 5.81 8.41
C TYR A 2 20.34 4.74 8.01
N TRP A 3 19.98 3.86 8.95
CA TRP A 3 18.89 2.90 8.77
C TRP A 3 17.61 3.71 8.48
N GLY A 4 17.14 3.66 7.23
CA GLY A 4 15.92 4.31 6.78
C GLY A 4 16.07 5.39 5.71
N LEU A 5 17.27 5.92 5.41
CA LEU A 5 17.39 6.93 4.33
C LEU A 5 17.13 6.33 2.95
N GLU A 6 17.71 5.16 2.67
CA GLU A 6 17.49 4.45 1.40
C GLU A 6 16.01 4.08 1.23
N GLU A 7 15.41 3.44 2.24
CA GLU A 7 13.97 3.11 2.25
C GLU A 7 13.08 4.35 2.08
N PHE A 8 13.42 5.46 2.75
CA PHE A 8 12.74 6.73 2.56
C PHE A 8 12.83 7.20 1.11
N LEU A 9 14.02 7.21 0.51
CA LEU A 9 14.22 7.62 -0.88
C LEU A 9 13.42 6.74 -1.86
N TYR A 10 13.38 5.42 -1.66
CA TYR A 10 12.56 4.52 -2.48
C TYR A 10 11.06 4.82 -2.32
N CYS A 11 10.58 5.04 -1.10
CA CYS A 11 9.18 5.37 -0.85
C CYS A 11 8.80 6.71 -1.50
N GLU A 12 9.63 7.74 -1.34
CA GLU A 12 9.38 9.04 -1.94
C GLU A 12 9.46 8.98 -3.48
N ALA A 13 10.46 8.31 -4.04
CA ALA A 13 10.53 8.10 -5.49
C ALA A 13 9.28 7.37 -6.02
N PHE A 14 8.79 6.36 -5.30
CA PHE A 14 7.58 5.64 -5.69
C PHE A 14 6.33 6.52 -5.63
N LYS A 15 6.20 7.36 -4.59
CA LYS A 15 5.09 8.32 -4.44
C LYS A 15 5.10 9.42 -5.49
N GLU A 16 6.28 9.93 -5.84
CA GLU A 16 6.43 11.09 -6.72
C GLU A 16 6.54 10.70 -8.19
N LEU A 17 7.06 9.50 -8.49
CA LEU A 17 7.28 9.08 -9.87
C LEU A 17 6.30 8.01 -10.31
N ARG A 18 6.06 6.97 -9.51
CA ARG A 18 5.27 5.82 -9.99
C ARG A 18 3.78 5.99 -9.77
N LEU A 19 3.35 6.26 -8.54
CA LEU A 19 1.93 6.42 -8.24
C LEU A 19 1.24 7.50 -9.09
N PRO A 20 1.84 8.66 -9.43
CA PRO A 20 1.19 9.70 -10.24
C PRO A 20 0.95 9.31 -11.69
N GLN A 21 1.60 8.25 -12.18
CA GLN A 21 1.33 7.71 -13.51
C GLN A 21 0.03 6.91 -13.56
N LEU A 22 -0.50 6.50 -12.40
CA LEU A 22 -1.71 5.68 -12.29
C LEU A 22 -2.93 6.58 -12.04
N PRO A 23 -3.85 6.73 -13.01
CA PRO A 23 -4.96 7.67 -12.95
C PRO A 23 -6.01 7.31 -11.89
N PHE A 24 -6.18 6.02 -11.55
CA PHE A 24 -7.16 5.58 -10.57
C PHE A 24 -6.46 5.13 -9.31
N ARG A 25 -6.72 5.84 -8.20
CA ARG A 25 -6.01 5.61 -6.94
C ARG A 25 -6.94 5.60 -5.74
N ARG A 26 -6.60 4.74 -4.79
CA ARG A 26 -7.26 4.68 -3.50
C ARG A 26 -6.28 4.54 -2.35
N LYS A 27 -6.61 5.20 -1.24
CA LYS A 27 -5.87 5.10 0.02
C LYS A 27 -6.71 4.36 1.04
N PHE A 28 -6.05 3.50 1.79
CA PHE A 28 -6.57 2.75 2.90
C PHE A 28 -5.75 3.10 4.13
N SER A 29 -6.40 3.26 5.27
CA SER A 29 -5.75 3.53 6.55
C SER A 29 -6.34 2.61 7.61
N SER A 30 -5.48 2.02 8.45
CA SER A 30 -5.93 1.48 9.73
C SER A 30 -6.52 2.60 10.60
N PRO A 31 -7.33 2.27 11.62
CA PRO A 31 -7.67 3.24 12.65
C PRO A 31 -6.42 3.90 13.25
N ASP A 32 -6.54 5.15 13.66
CA ASP A 32 -5.44 5.90 14.32
C ASP A 32 -5.22 5.44 15.77
N ASP A 33 -6.25 4.86 16.39
CA ASP A 33 -6.17 4.26 17.72
C ASP A 33 -5.36 2.95 17.67
N ALA A 34 -4.34 2.83 18.51
CA ALA A 34 -3.39 1.71 18.47
C ALA A 34 -4.03 0.37 18.85
N ASP A 35 -4.96 0.36 19.80
CA ASP A 35 -5.65 -0.86 20.25
C ASP A 35 -6.62 -1.36 19.17
N ALA A 36 -7.35 -0.44 18.53
CA ALA A 36 -8.17 -0.76 17.37
C ALA A 36 -7.31 -1.19 16.16
N ALA A 37 -6.17 -0.55 15.93
CA ALA A 37 -5.25 -0.89 14.84
C ALA A 37 -4.61 -2.27 14.99
N ALA A 38 -4.38 -2.74 16.22
CA ALA A 38 -3.82 -4.07 16.50
C ALA A 38 -4.69 -5.22 15.97
N ALA A 39 -6.00 -4.99 15.76
CA ALA A 39 -6.89 -5.96 15.13
C ALA A 39 -6.62 -6.13 13.62
N PHE A 40 -5.98 -5.15 12.98
CA PHE A 40 -5.65 -5.15 11.55
C PHE A 40 -4.21 -5.60 11.32
N ARG A 41 -3.97 -6.37 10.26
CA ARG A 41 -2.66 -6.93 9.95
C ARG A 41 -2.17 -6.47 8.59
N SER A 42 -1.15 -5.64 8.57
CA SER A 42 -0.47 -5.19 7.34
C SER A 42 0.06 -6.36 6.49
N GLY A 43 0.41 -7.48 7.11
CA GLY A 43 0.82 -8.69 6.39
C GLY A 43 -0.25 -9.29 5.45
N VAL A 44 -1.53 -9.02 5.72
CA VAL A 44 -2.64 -9.43 4.83
C VAL A 44 -2.59 -8.66 3.51
N VAL A 45 -2.21 -7.38 3.55
CA VAL A 45 -2.02 -6.53 2.37
C VAL A 45 -0.90 -7.11 1.50
N SER A 46 0.23 -7.45 2.12
CA SER A 46 1.37 -8.06 1.43
C SER A 46 1.04 -9.41 0.79
N ALA A 47 0.32 -10.28 1.49
CA ALA A 47 -0.09 -11.58 0.97
C ALA A 47 -1.03 -11.40 -0.24
N LEU A 48 -2.04 -10.54 -0.12
CA LEU A 48 -2.98 -10.29 -1.21
C LEU A 48 -2.31 -9.63 -2.41
N ALA A 49 -1.36 -8.72 -2.22
CA ALA A 49 -0.60 -8.12 -3.31
C ALA A 49 0.13 -9.19 -4.14
N VAL A 50 0.79 -10.15 -3.48
CA VAL A 50 1.46 -11.27 -4.17
C VAL A 50 0.45 -12.17 -4.86
N GLU A 51 -0.67 -12.51 -4.21
CA GLU A 51 -1.77 -13.28 -4.82
C GLU A 51 -2.33 -12.60 -6.10
N LYS A 52 -2.32 -11.26 -6.14
CA LYS A 52 -2.78 -10.47 -7.29
C LYS A 52 -1.71 -10.22 -8.34
N GLY A 53 -0.56 -10.89 -8.23
CA GLY A 53 0.52 -10.83 -9.20
C GLY A 53 1.40 -9.60 -9.11
N PHE A 54 1.36 -8.86 -7.99
CA PHE A 54 2.32 -7.78 -7.78
C PHE A 54 3.67 -8.32 -7.32
N GLU A 55 4.72 -7.80 -7.93
CA GLU A 55 6.11 -8.09 -7.58
C GLU A 55 6.60 -7.07 -6.55
N ARG A 56 7.29 -7.56 -5.53
CA ARG A 56 7.83 -6.70 -4.47
C ARG A 56 9.15 -6.07 -4.94
N ILE A 57 9.24 -4.75 -4.82
CA ILE A 57 10.46 -3.98 -5.13
C ILE A 57 11.31 -3.87 -3.85
N PRO A 58 12.56 -4.39 -3.84
CA PRO A 58 13.52 -4.14 -2.76
C PRO A 58 14.07 -2.70 -2.81
N PRO A 59 14.66 -2.20 -1.70
CA PRO A 59 14.76 -2.77 -0.36
C PRO A 59 13.81 -2.03 0.59
N VAL A 60 12.97 -2.72 1.39
CA VAL A 60 12.20 -1.99 2.42
C VAL A 60 11.82 -2.88 3.61
N GLU A 61 12.45 -2.58 4.75
CA GLU A 61 12.29 -3.26 6.05
C GLU A 61 10.95 -2.89 6.72
N HIS A 62 10.55 -1.60 6.64
CA HIS A 62 9.36 -1.04 7.28
C HIS A 62 8.23 -0.73 6.30
N CYS A 63 8.54 -0.41 5.05
CA CYS A 63 7.56 -0.21 3.99
C CYS A 63 7.54 -1.43 3.06
N ALA A 64 6.59 -1.47 2.13
CA ALA A 64 6.62 -2.43 1.04
C ALA A 64 6.07 -1.79 -0.23
N LEU A 65 6.89 -1.84 -1.28
CA LEU A 65 6.57 -1.35 -2.61
C LEU A 65 6.26 -2.55 -3.49
N TYR A 66 5.17 -2.47 -4.23
CA TYR A 66 4.77 -3.52 -5.14
C TYR A 66 4.35 -2.94 -6.48
N GLU A 67 4.71 -3.63 -7.55
CA GLU A 67 4.35 -3.25 -8.91
C GLU A 67 3.82 -4.44 -9.68
N ARG A 68 2.81 -4.17 -10.49
CA ARG A 68 2.22 -5.10 -11.45
C ARG A 68 1.93 -4.28 -12.68
N GLY A 69 2.85 -4.11 -13.63
CA GLY A 69 2.66 -3.41 -14.93
C GLY A 69 1.64 -2.24 -14.97
N ASP A 70 0.35 -2.56 -14.98
CA ASP A 70 -0.84 -1.69 -14.96
C ASP A 70 -1.24 -1.11 -13.58
N ALA A 71 -0.54 -1.46 -12.50
CA ALA A 71 -0.90 -1.19 -11.12
C ALA A 71 0.31 -1.11 -10.17
N ALA A 72 0.13 -0.43 -9.06
CA ALA A 72 1.15 -0.29 -8.01
C ALA A 72 0.53 -0.22 -6.62
N LEU A 73 1.25 -0.73 -5.63
CA LEU A 73 0.87 -0.66 -4.23
C LEU A 73 2.04 -0.17 -3.37
N LEU A 74 1.78 0.86 -2.57
CA LEU A 74 2.68 1.35 -1.54
C LEU A 74 2.06 1.07 -0.17
N LEU A 75 2.68 0.19 0.61
CA LEU A 75 2.33 -0.08 2.01
C LEU A 75 3.32 0.62 2.93
N TYR A 76 2.80 1.52 3.77
CA TYR A 76 3.54 2.19 4.83
C TYR A 76 3.12 1.66 6.19
N ARG A 77 4.07 1.16 6.98
CA ARG A 77 3.85 0.75 8.38
C ARG A 77 4.52 1.76 9.30
N HIS A 78 3.83 2.20 10.34
CA HIS A 78 4.44 3.08 11.33
C HIS A 78 5.58 2.34 12.05
N PRO A 79 6.76 2.96 12.27
CA PRO A 79 7.91 2.25 12.82
C PRO A 79 7.73 1.78 14.27
N ILE A 80 6.82 2.40 15.02
CA ILE A 80 6.63 2.17 16.47
C ILE A 80 5.20 1.75 16.82
N GLN A 81 4.23 2.05 15.96
CA GLN A 81 2.81 1.82 16.24
C GLN A 81 2.30 0.72 15.32
N PRO A 82 1.26 -0.04 15.73
CA PRO A 82 0.65 -1.07 14.88
C PRO A 82 -0.13 -0.49 13.68
N THR A 83 -0.16 0.84 13.53
CA THR A 83 -0.88 1.54 12.46
C THR A 83 -0.17 1.40 11.11
N PHE A 84 -0.95 1.36 10.05
CA PHE A 84 -0.45 1.33 8.69
C PHE A 84 -1.42 1.99 7.72
N SER A 85 -0.90 2.40 6.58
CA SER A 85 -1.72 2.84 5.45
C SER A 85 -1.14 2.28 4.17
N PHE A 86 -1.97 2.14 3.15
CA PHE A 86 -1.48 1.82 1.83
C PHE A 86 -2.23 2.58 0.74
N VAL A 87 -1.52 2.82 -0.35
CA VAL A 87 -2.07 3.38 -1.57
C VAL A 87 -2.02 2.31 -2.63
N LEU A 88 -3.15 2.08 -3.29
CA LEU A 88 -3.27 1.23 -4.45
C LEU A 88 -3.61 2.11 -5.66
N GLY A 89 -2.85 1.97 -6.73
CA GLY A 89 -3.11 2.63 -8.01
C GLY A 89 -3.25 1.61 -9.14
N CYS A 90 -4.03 1.96 -10.15
CA CYS A 90 -4.20 1.19 -11.37
C CYS A 90 -4.53 2.09 -12.57
N ASP A 91 -4.17 1.63 -13.77
CA ASP A 91 -4.44 2.29 -15.05
C ASP A 91 -5.89 2.14 -15.51
N ASP A 92 -6.57 1.05 -15.12
CA ASP A 92 -7.96 0.79 -15.47
C ASP A 92 -8.91 1.00 -14.28
N SER A 93 -10.04 1.66 -14.55
CA SER A 93 -11.01 2.00 -13.50
C SER A 93 -11.81 0.80 -12.99
N ALA A 94 -12.10 -0.17 -13.84
CA ALA A 94 -12.88 -1.36 -13.47
C ALA A 94 -12.00 -2.32 -12.66
N GLU A 95 -10.75 -2.52 -13.09
CA GLU A 95 -9.74 -3.26 -12.34
C GLU A 95 -9.46 -2.60 -10.98
N MET A 96 -9.31 -1.27 -10.93
CA MET A 96 -9.17 -0.55 -9.66
C MET A 96 -10.36 -0.79 -8.72
N ALA A 97 -11.59 -0.82 -9.25
CA ALA A 97 -12.78 -1.09 -8.44
C ALA A 97 -12.79 -2.52 -7.90
N GLN A 98 -12.39 -3.51 -8.71
CA GLN A 98 -12.29 -4.91 -8.29
C GLN A 98 -11.21 -5.09 -7.23
N LEU A 99 -10.00 -4.60 -7.47
CA LEU A 99 -8.91 -4.66 -6.50
C LEU A 99 -9.30 -3.95 -5.21
N ALA A 100 -9.87 -2.74 -5.29
CA ALA A 100 -10.31 -2.03 -4.08
C ALA A 100 -11.29 -2.87 -3.27
N GLN A 101 -12.30 -3.48 -3.91
CA GLN A 101 -13.28 -4.32 -3.22
C GLN A 101 -12.62 -5.53 -2.53
N GLU A 102 -11.68 -6.19 -3.19
CA GLU A 102 -10.97 -7.34 -2.60
C GLU A 102 -10.10 -6.94 -1.41
N PHE A 103 -9.36 -5.84 -1.53
CA PHE A 103 -8.55 -5.30 -0.43
C PHE A 103 -9.46 -4.88 0.73
N GLU A 104 -10.61 -4.22 0.48
CA GLU A 104 -11.57 -3.88 1.53
C GLU A 104 -12.11 -5.13 2.23
N THR A 105 -12.54 -6.14 1.47
CA THR A 105 -13.07 -7.39 2.03
C THR A 105 -12.04 -8.15 2.84
N ARG A 106 -10.79 -8.22 2.35
CA ARG A 106 -9.74 -9.05 2.98
C ARG A 106 -9.11 -8.36 4.19
N THR A 107 -8.94 -7.04 4.13
CA THR A 107 -8.33 -6.26 5.22
C THR A 107 -9.36 -5.77 6.23
N GLY A 108 -10.64 -5.68 5.86
CA GLY A 108 -11.68 -5.04 6.66
C GLY A 108 -11.59 -3.51 6.69
N LEU A 109 -10.66 -2.91 5.93
CA LEU A 109 -10.50 -1.47 5.83
C LEU A 109 -11.43 -0.89 4.77
N ARG A 110 -11.70 0.41 4.86
CA ARG A 110 -12.37 1.18 3.81
C ARG A 110 -11.37 2.02 3.05
N SER A 111 -11.64 2.21 1.77
CA SER A 111 -10.82 3.03 0.90
C SER A 111 -11.42 4.40 0.64
N ILE A 112 -10.57 5.40 0.40
CA ILE A 112 -10.96 6.70 -0.12
C ILE A 112 -10.28 6.94 -1.48
N VAL A 113 -10.96 7.62 -2.39
CA VAL A 113 -10.36 8.04 -3.66
C VAL A 113 -9.29 9.10 -3.39
N THR A 114 -8.14 8.97 -4.05
CA THR A 114 -7.08 9.98 -4.00
C THR A 114 -6.82 10.57 -5.37
N ARG A 115 -6.41 11.84 -5.39
CA ARG A 115 -6.03 12.54 -6.62
C ARG A 115 -4.57 12.41 -6.91
#